data_AF-A0A8H5ARF7-F1
#
_entry.id   AF-A0A8H5ARF7-F1
#
_cell.length_a   1.000
_cell.length_b   1.000
_cell.length_c   1.000
_cell.angle_alpha   90.00
_cell.angle_beta   90.00
_cell.angle_gamma   90.00
#
_symmetry.space_group_name_H-M   'P 1'
#
loop_
_entity.id
_entity.type
_entity.pdbx_description
1 polymer ?
#
loop_
_entity_poly.entity_id
_entity_poly.type
_entity_poly.pdbx_seq_one_letter_code
_entity_poly.pdbx_strand_id
1 'polypeptide(L)'
;MPEYRKAELASAAVILGFAPTVFQLLSASYLDTAVLAYRRPGLAFLLSMSSSGVRPLTATDYDDFIATAGTDPFHTNFGKSQSVWAPTIVSILEYTIASGAVANNAYLAYRLSVWAVCTFSPQQGYLPAMWTAAALVIHLVGYLAARLRISVEGRGGSGENNNRD
;
A
#
# COMPACT_ATOMS: atom_id res chain seq x y z
N MET A 1 31.45 -2.75 29.06
CA MET A 1 31.17 -1.95 27.85
C MET A 1 31.04 -0.49 28.27
N PRO A 2 31.70 0.46 27.58
CA PRO A 2 31.64 1.88 27.94
C PRO A 2 30.21 2.45 27.90
N GLU A 3 29.87 3.37 28.79
CA GLU A 3 28.53 4.00 28.88
C GLU A 3 28.09 4.65 27.56
N TYR A 4 29.02 5.30 26.85
CA TYR A 4 28.72 5.94 25.55
C TYR A 4 28.23 4.93 24.50
N ARG A 5 28.80 3.71 24.46
CA ARG A 5 28.35 2.68 23.49
C ARG A 5 26.97 2.13 23.83
N LYS A 6 26.59 2.10 25.11
CA LYS A 6 25.23 1.71 25.51
C LYS A 6 24.21 2.76 25.05
N ALA A 7 24.55 4.04 25.21
CA ALA A 7 23.72 5.15 24.75
C ALA A 7 23.58 5.16 23.22
N GLU A 8 24.66 4.90 22.48
CA GLU A 8 24.63 4.76 21.00
C GLU A 8 23.76 3.58 20.54
N LEU A 9 23.86 2.42 21.20
CA LEU A 9 22.99 1.28 20.86
C LEU A 9 21.52 1.56 21.20
N ALA A 10 21.25 2.24 22.31
CA ALA A 10 19.90 2.63 22.68
C ALA A 10 19.29 3.62 21.67
N SER A 11 20.03 4.64 21.23
CA SER A 11 19.54 5.58 20.22
C SER A 11 19.34 4.90 18.85
N ALA A 12 20.25 4.01 18.44
CA ALA A 12 20.09 3.21 17.23
C ALA A 12 18.84 2.31 17.26
N ALA A 13 18.57 1.67 18.40
CA ALA A 13 17.37 0.85 18.58
C ALA A 13 16.08 1.67 18.47
N VAL A 14 16.07 2.88 19.02
CA VAL A 14 14.94 3.82 18.89
C VAL A 14 14.70 4.18 17.43
N ILE A 15 15.74 4.59 16.69
CA ILE A 15 15.63 4.95 15.27
C ILE A 15 15.14 3.75 14.44
N LEU A 16 15.68 2.56 14.68
CA LEU A 16 15.27 1.33 14.01
C LEU A 16 13.81 0.96 14.34
N GLY A 17 13.39 1.19 15.59
CA GLY A 17 12.00 0.99 16.02
C GLY A 17 11.01 1.96 15.37
N PHE A 18 11.45 3.18 15.02
CA PHE A 18 10.63 4.16 14.32
C PHE A 18 10.62 4.00 12.80
N ALA A 19 11.57 3.26 12.21
CA ALA A 19 11.69 3.11 10.77
C ALA A 19 10.39 2.66 10.07
N PRO A 20 9.61 1.67 10.59
CA PRO A 20 8.34 1.30 9.99
C PRO A 20 7.35 2.47 9.91
N THR A 21 7.29 3.30 10.96
CA THR A 21 6.39 4.45 11.03
C THR A 21 6.80 5.54 10.04
N VAL A 22 8.11 5.78 9.89
CA VAL A 22 8.61 6.77 8.92
C VAL A 22 8.31 6.32 7.49
N PHE A 23 8.58 5.06 7.14
CA PHE A 23 8.21 4.52 5.84
C PHE A 23 6.70 4.55 5.62
N GLN A 24 5.93 4.32 6.67
CA GLN A 24 4.49 4.40 6.60
C GLN A 24 4.00 5.83 6.29
N LEU A 25 4.61 6.85 6.89
CA LEU A 25 4.26 8.25 6.63
C LEU A 25 4.71 8.75 5.26
N LEU A 26 5.76 8.16 4.67
CA LEU A 26 6.26 8.50 3.33
C LEU A 26 5.55 7.73 2.20
N SER A 27 4.76 6.72 2.53
CA SER A 27 4.13 5.86 1.52
C SER A 27 3.04 6.59 0.71
N ALA A 28 2.55 5.99 -0.38
CA ALA A 28 1.40 6.53 -1.09
C ALA A 28 0.12 6.46 -0.23
N SER A 29 -0.81 7.41 -0.44
CA SER A 29 -2.15 7.35 0.15
C SER A 29 -3.04 6.36 -0.60
N TYR A 30 -4.09 5.86 0.07
CA TYR A 30 -5.10 5.05 -0.60
C TYR A 30 -5.82 5.83 -1.71
N LEU A 31 -6.01 7.14 -1.56
CA LEU A 31 -6.66 7.97 -2.59
C LEU A 31 -5.81 8.05 -3.86
N ASP A 32 -4.50 8.29 -3.72
CA ASP A 32 -3.56 8.33 -4.86
C ASP A 32 -3.57 7.01 -5.63
N THR A 33 -3.54 5.90 -4.88
CA THR A 33 -3.53 4.56 -5.46
C THR A 33 -4.88 4.22 -6.10
N ALA A 34 -6.00 4.64 -5.50
CA ALA A 34 -7.34 4.42 -6.04
C ALA A 34 -7.60 5.21 -7.33
N VAL A 35 -7.20 6.49 -7.37
CA VAL A 35 -7.29 7.32 -8.58
C VAL A 35 -6.41 6.74 -9.69
N LEU A 36 -5.20 6.29 -9.35
CA LEU A 36 -4.32 5.63 -10.31
C LEU A 36 -4.92 4.32 -10.82
N ALA A 37 -5.53 3.50 -9.95
CA ALA A 37 -6.15 2.24 -10.33
C ALA A 37 -7.31 2.43 -11.33
N TYR A 38 -8.04 3.56 -11.25
CA TYR A 38 -9.09 3.88 -12.20
C TYR A 38 -8.57 4.10 -13.63
N ARG A 39 -7.35 4.63 -13.79
CA ARG A 39 -6.74 4.93 -15.11
C ARG A 39 -5.77 3.86 -15.61
N ARG A 40 -4.92 3.32 -14.72
CA ARG A 40 -3.85 2.36 -15.03
C ARG A 40 -3.83 1.26 -13.96
N PRO A 41 -4.80 0.34 -13.96
CA PRO A 41 -4.98 -0.65 -12.90
C PRO A 41 -3.77 -1.56 -12.72
N GLY A 42 -3.08 -1.94 -13.81
CA GLY A 42 -1.89 -2.80 -13.73
C GLY A 42 -0.73 -2.13 -12.99
N LEU A 43 -0.50 -0.84 -13.24
CA LEU A 43 0.56 -0.07 -12.59
C LEU A 43 0.23 0.14 -11.11
N ALA A 44 -1.02 0.52 -10.80
CA ALA A 44 -1.48 0.66 -9.42
C ALA A 44 -1.31 -0.63 -8.62
N PHE A 45 -1.58 -1.79 -9.24
CA PHE A 45 -1.40 -3.09 -8.62
C PHE A 45 0.08 -3.40 -8.31
N LEU A 46 1.00 -3.16 -9.26
CA LEU A 46 2.43 -3.33 -9.02
C LEU A 46 2.94 -2.40 -7.91
N LEU A 47 2.54 -1.13 -7.95
CA LEU A 47 2.92 -0.17 -6.91
C LEU A 47 2.39 -0.58 -5.54
N SER A 48 1.12 -1.01 -5.46
CA SER A 48 0.53 -1.51 -4.22
C SER A 48 1.29 -2.72 -3.66
N MET A 49 1.73 -3.66 -4.52
CA MET A 49 2.54 -4.80 -4.09
C MET A 49 3.95 -4.41 -3.62
N SER A 50 4.52 -3.35 -4.18
CA SER A 50 5.83 -2.83 -3.75
C SER A 50 5.75 -1.97 -2.49
N SER A 51 4.55 -1.52 -2.11
CA SER A 51 4.35 -0.59 -1.02
C SER A 51 4.57 -1.26 0.33
N SER A 52 5.54 -0.78 1.10
CA SER A 52 5.87 -1.29 2.45
C SER A 52 5.01 -0.68 3.57
N GLY A 53 4.00 0.12 3.20
CA GLY A 53 2.99 0.69 4.09
C GLY A 53 1.90 1.40 3.29
N VAL A 54 0.77 1.76 3.90
CA VAL A 54 -0.19 2.71 3.29
C VAL A 54 -0.54 3.89 4.19
N ARG A 55 -0.30 5.13 3.74
CA ARG A 55 -0.52 6.31 4.58
C ARG A 55 -1.98 6.32 5.05
N PRO A 56 -2.23 6.36 6.38
CA PRO A 56 -3.59 6.44 6.88
C PRO A 56 -4.22 7.75 6.43
N LEU A 57 -5.47 7.68 5.99
CA LEU A 57 -6.27 8.84 5.63
C LEU A 57 -6.80 9.50 6.88
N THR A 58 -6.64 10.82 6.97
CA THR A 58 -7.38 11.61 7.96
C THR A 58 -8.76 11.97 7.41
N ALA A 59 -9.74 12.24 8.28
CA ALA A 59 -11.08 12.63 7.85
C ALA A 59 -11.07 13.88 6.96
N THR A 60 -10.19 14.84 7.29
CA THR A 60 -10.01 16.08 6.53
C THR A 60 -9.45 15.84 5.12
N ASP A 61 -8.52 14.89 4.95
CA ASP A 61 -7.96 14.56 3.63
C ASP A 61 -9.01 13.93 2.72
N TYR A 62 -9.93 13.15 3.29
CA TYR A 62 -11.02 12.53 2.55
C TYR A 62 -12.07 13.56 2.13
N ASP A 63 -12.49 14.44 3.04
CA ASP A 63 -13.49 15.46 2.77
C ASP A 63 -12.99 16.47 1.72
N ASP A 64 -11.73 16.89 1.81
CA ASP A 64 -11.09 17.76 0.82
C ASP A 64 -11.00 17.09 -0.57
N PHE A 65 -10.67 15.79 -0.59
CA PHE A 65 -10.65 15.03 -1.83
C PHE A 65 -12.03 14.93 -2.48
N ILE A 66 -13.09 14.65 -1.71
CA ILE A 66 -14.46 14.57 -2.23
C ILE A 66 -14.95 15.94 -2.71
N ALA A 67 -14.68 17.01 -1.95
CA ALA A 67 -15.00 18.37 -2.34
C ALA A 67 -14.34 18.75 -3.67
N THR A 68 -13.06 18.41 -3.83
CA THR A 68 -12.27 18.71 -5.04
C THR A 68 -12.66 17.81 -6.23
N ALA A 69 -12.88 16.51 -5.99
CA ALA A 69 -13.24 15.54 -7.03
C ALA A 69 -14.68 15.70 -7.54
N GLY A 70 -15.58 16.26 -6.73
CA GLY A 70 -16.96 16.56 -7.12
C GLY A 70 -17.11 17.82 -7.96
N THR A 71 -16.17 18.77 -7.87
CA THR A 71 -16.24 20.06 -8.57
C THR A 71 -15.59 20.06 -9.95
N ASP A 72 -14.64 19.17 -10.22
CA ASP A 72 -13.94 19.09 -11.51
C ASP A 72 -13.90 17.64 -12.04
N PRO A 73 -14.30 17.37 -13.29
CA PRO A 73 -14.17 16.04 -13.87
C PRO A 73 -12.69 15.70 -14.04
N PHE A 74 -12.08 15.02 -13.06
CA PHE A 74 -10.69 14.53 -13.00
C PHE A 74 -9.79 14.98 -14.18
N HIS A 75 -9.51 16.27 -14.28
CA HIS A 75 -8.69 16.82 -15.35
C HIS A 75 -7.23 16.78 -14.87
N THR A 76 -6.60 15.61 -15.00
CA THR A 76 -5.14 15.52 -14.85
C THR A 76 -4.53 16.22 -16.06
N ASN A 77 -4.21 17.50 -15.92
CA ASN A 77 -3.47 18.27 -16.93
C ASN A 77 -1.99 17.87 -16.88
N PHE A 78 -1.71 16.59 -17.11
CA PHE A 78 -0.40 16.18 -17.58
C PHE A 78 -0.29 16.79 -18.96
N GLY A 79 0.41 17.93 -19.04
CA GLY A 79 0.53 18.73 -20.25
C GLY A 79 0.76 17.80 -21.44
N LYS A 80 -0.05 17.97 -22.49
CA LYS A 80 0.01 17.13 -23.69
C LYS A 80 1.47 17.06 -24.12
N SER A 81 2.08 15.87 -23.97
CA SER A 81 3.46 15.67 -24.39
C SER A 81 3.55 16.02 -25.87
N GLN A 82 4.32 17.05 -26.19
CA GLN A 82 4.55 17.49 -27.56
C GLN A 82 5.29 16.42 -28.39
N SER A 83 5.81 15.37 -27.73
CA SER A 83 6.44 14.20 -28.34
C SER A 83 5.55 12.95 -28.26
N VAL A 84 5.41 12.27 -29.40
CA VAL A 84 4.64 11.03 -29.57
C VAL A 84 5.30 9.84 -28.86
N TRP A 85 6.62 9.87 -28.65
CA TRP A 85 7.39 8.75 -28.08
C TRP A 85 7.63 8.86 -26.57
N ALA A 86 7.63 10.08 -26.03
CA ALA A 86 7.82 10.33 -24.61
C ALA A 86 6.86 9.54 -23.70
N PRO A 87 5.53 9.49 -23.94
CA PRO A 87 4.62 8.75 -23.05
C PRO A 87 4.88 7.24 -23.06
N THR A 88 5.31 6.68 -24.19
CA THR A 88 5.65 5.26 -24.32
C THR A 88 6.90 4.91 -23.55
N ILE A 89 7.96 5.72 -23.67
CA ILE A 89 9.22 5.52 -22.94
C ILE A 89 8.98 5.62 -21.43
N VAL A 90 8.23 6.62 -20.99
CA VAL A 90 7.88 6.81 -19.58
C VAL A 90 7.09 5.60 -19.07
N SER A 91 6.10 5.11 -19.82
CA SER A 91 5.36 3.91 -19.44
C SER A 91 6.26 2.68 -19.31
N ILE A 92 7.15 2.42 -20.27
CA ILE A 92 8.09 1.28 -20.20
C ILE A 92 8.97 1.39 -18.94
N LEU A 93 9.48 2.58 -18.66
CA LEU A 93 10.31 2.83 -17.50
C LEU A 93 9.54 2.61 -16.20
N GLU A 94 8.32 3.16 -16.09
CA GLU A 94 7.43 2.99 -14.94
C GLU A 94 7.17 1.51 -14.62
N TYR A 95 6.80 0.71 -15.62
CA TYR A 95 6.55 -0.73 -15.43
C TYR A 95 7.81 -1.50 -15.07
N THR A 96 8.96 -1.12 -15.64
CA THR A 96 10.24 -1.78 -15.34
C THR A 96 10.66 -1.51 -13.90
N ILE A 97 10.60 -0.25 -13.46
CA ILE A 97 10.93 0.15 -12.09
C ILE A 97 9.96 -0.48 -11.11
N ALA A 98 8.65 -0.43 -11.38
CA ALA A 98 7.63 -1.01 -10.51
C ALA A 98 7.81 -2.53 -10.36
N SER A 99 8.07 -3.24 -11.46
CA SER A 99 8.33 -4.69 -11.43
C SER A 99 9.60 -5.03 -10.64
N GLY A 100 10.67 -4.23 -10.81
CA GLY A 100 11.90 -4.37 -10.02
C GLY A 100 11.65 -4.14 -8.52
N ALA A 101 10.84 -3.15 -8.17
CA ALA A 101 10.47 -2.87 -6.78
C ALA A 101 9.65 -4.01 -6.16
N VAL A 102 8.71 -4.60 -6.90
CA VAL A 102 7.94 -5.78 -6.47
C VAL A 102 8.88 -6.97 -6.23
N ALA A 103 9.80 -7.25 -7.16
CA ALA A 103 10.75 -8.34 -7.01
C ALA A 103 11.66 -8.13 -5.79
N ASN A 104 12.13 -6.89 -5.57
CA ASN A 104 12.92 -6.53 -4.39
C ASN A 104 12.12 -6.73 -3.09
N ASN A 105 10.86 -6.30 -3.05
CA ASN A 105 10.01 -6.47 -1.87
C ASN A 105 9.74 -7.95 -1.57
N ALA A 106 9.46 -8.75 -2.61
CA ALA A 106 9.26 -10.20 -2.47
C ALA A 106 10.51 -10.91 -1.95
N TYR A 107 11.69 -10.55 -2.47
CA TYR A 107 12.97 -11.09 -1.99
C TYR A 107 13.26 -10.71 -0.53
N LEU A 108 12.98 -9.45 -0.16
CA LEU A 108 13.13 -8.97 1.21
C LEU A 108 12.18 -9.72 2.17
N ALA A 109 10.91 -9.87 1.80
CA ALA A 109 9.91 -10.60 2.58
C ALA A 109 10.31 -12.06 2.77
N TYR A 110 10.80 -12.72 1.71
CA TYR A 110 11.35 -14.08 1.79
C TYR A 110 12.51 -14.16 2.79
N ARG A 111 13.50 -13.27 2.69
CA ARG A 111 14.63 -13.24 3.62
C ARG A 111 14.14 -13.05 5.05
N LEU A 112 13.35 -12.02 5.33
CA LEU A 112 12.84 -11.76 6.68
C LEU A 112 12.10 -12.96 7.26
N SER A 113 11.29 -13.63 6.43
CA SER A 113 10.59 -14.85 6.84
C SER A 113 11.56 -15.99 7.18
N VAL A 114 12.60 -16.22 6.36
CA VAL A 114 13.64 -17.21 6.64
C VAL A 114 14.40 -16.87 7.93
N TRP A 115 14.83 -15.62 8.11
CA TRP A 115 15.54 -15.19 9.32
C TRP A 115 14.66 -15.36 10.59
N ALA A 116 13.39 -14.97 10.51
CA ALA A 116 12.44 -15.12 11.61
C ALA A 116 12.20 -16.60 11.94
N VAL A 117 11.85 -17.41 10.95
CA VAL A 117 11.51 -18.83 11.15
C VAL A 117 12.72 -19.64 11.59
N CYS A 118 13.90 -19.42 11.00
CA CYS A 118 15.12 -20.13 11.42
C CYS A 118 15.53 -19.80 12.86
N THR A 119 15.10 -18.66 13.41
CA THR A 119 15.30 -18.36 14.84
C THR A 119 14.41 -19.24 15.73
N PHE A 120 13.19 -19.57 15.28
CA PHE A 120 12.24 -20.39 16.05
C PHE A 120 12.39 -21.89 15.82
N SER A 121 12.66 -22.33 14.59
CA SER A 121 12.71 -23.74 14.20
C SER A 121 13.58 -23.94 12.95
N PRO A 122 14.92 -24.02 13.12
CA PRO A 122 15.86 -24.12 12.00
C PRO A 122 15.79 -25.43 11.20
N GLN A 123 15.23 -26.51 11.76
CA GLN A 123 15.15 -27.82 11.09
C GLN A 123 14.07 -27.92 9.99
N GLN A 124 13.12 -26.99 9.88
CA GLN A 124 11.97 -27.13 8.97
C GLN A 124 11.99 -26.09 7.85
N GLY A 125 12.50 -26.47 6.69
CA GLY A 125 12.64 -25.57 5.53
C GLY A 125 11.34 -25.14 4.85
N TYR A 126 10.19 -25.76 5.16
CA TYR A 126 8.88 -25.42 4.58
C TYR A 126 8.10 -24.37 5.40
N LEU A 127 8.50 -24.12 6.65
CA LEU A 127 7.84 -23.16 7.53
C LEU A 127 7.81 -21.72 6.99
N PRO A 128 8.85 -21.18 6.32
CA PRO A 128 8.78 -19.84 5.74
C PRO A 128 7.70 -19.72 4.66
N ALA A 129 7.50 -20.77 3.85
CA ALA A 129 6.46 -20.79 2.82
C ALA A 129 5.05 -20.89 3.41
N MET A 130 4.89 -21.68 4.48
CA MET A 130 3.62 -21.75 5.22
C MET A 130 3.29 -20.41 5.89
N TRP A 131 4.29 -19.72 6.43
CA TRP A 131 4.14 -18.42 7.07
C TRP A 131 3.67 -17.35 6.09
N THR A 132 4.29 -17.28 4.90
CA THR A 132 3.87 -16.35 3.85
C THR A 132 2.49 -16.70 3.29
N ALA A 133 2.17 -17.99 3.12
CA ALA A 133 0.84 -18.43 2.70
C ALA A 133 -0.24 -18.05 3.73
N ALA A 134 0.02 -18.24 5.02
CA ALA A 134 -0.90 -17.85 6.08
C ALA A 134 -1.15 -16.32 6.08
N ALA A 135 -0.10 -15.52 5.89
CA ALA A 135 -0.24 -14.07 5.77
C ALA A 135 -1.15 -13.69 4.60
N LEU A 136 -0.99 -14.32 3.43
CA LEU A 136 -1.85 -14.07 2.26
C LEU A 136 -3.32 -14.40 2.56
N VAL A 137 -3.58 -15.55 3.20
CA VAL A 137 -4.95 -15.95 3.56
C VAL A 137 -5.60 -14.94 4.49
N ILE A 138 -4.88 -14.47 5.53
CA ILE A 138 -5.39 -13.48 6.48
C ILE A 138 -5.76 -12.17 5.77
N HIS A 139 -4.91 -11.68 4.85
CA HIS A 139 -5.18 -10.46 4.10
C HIS A 139 -6.36 -10.63 3.14
N LEU A 140 -6.50 -11.79 2.49
CA LEU A 140 -7.60 -12.06 1.58
C LEU A 140 -8.95 -12.14 2.31
N VAL A 141 -8.97 -12.77 3.50
CA VAL A 141 -10.14 -12.80 4.38
C VAL A 141 -10.47 -11.39 4.88
N GLY A 142 -9.47 -10.62 5.31
CA GLY A 142 -9.66 -9.24 5.75
C GLY A 142 -10.21 -8.34 4.64
N TYR A 143 -9.68 -8.47 3.41
CA TYR A 143 -10.20 -7.79 2.24
C TYR A 143 -11.66 -8.17 1.94
N LEU A 144 -11.98 -9.47 1.97
CA LEU A 144 -13.33 -9.94 1.71
C LEU A 144 -14.32 -9.43 2.77
N ALA A 145 -13.95 -9.47 4.05
CA ALA A 145 -14.75 -8.93 5.14
C ALA A 145 -14.99 -7.42 4.99
N ALA A 146 -13.95 -6.66 4.65
CA ALA A 146 -14.08 -5.21 4.39
C ALA A 146 -14.99 -4.93 3.19
N ARG A 147 -14.86 -5.69 2.11
CA ARG A 147 -15.68 -5.54 0.90
C ARG A 147 -17.16 -5.87 1.18
N LEU A 148 -17.42 -6.93 1.95
CA LEU A 148 -18.77 -7.30 2.35
C LEU A 148 -19.40 -6.22 3.25
N ARG A 149 -18.65 -5.64 4.19
CA ARG A 149 -19.13 -4.54 5.05
C ARG A 149 -19.57 -3.32 4.25
N ILE A 150 -18.78 -2.92 3.25
CA ILE A 150 -19.11 -1.78 2.38
C ILE A 150 -20.37 -2.06 1.55
N SER A 151 -20.55 -3.31 1.09
CA SER A 151 -21.73 -3.71 0.32
C SER A 151 -23.04 -3.70 1.12
N VAL A 152 -22.97 -3.85 2.45
CA VAL A 152 -24.15 -3.81 3.32
C VAL A 152 -24.64 -2.38 3.52
N GLU A 153 -23.72 -1.44 3.77
CA GLU A 153 -24.05 -0.01 3.93
C GLU A 153 -24.73 0.57 2.67
N GLY A 154 -24.25 0.19 1.48
CA GLY A 154 -24.83 0.62 0.21
C GLY A 154 -26.24 0.09 -0.08
N ARG A 155 -26.71 -0.95 0.64
CA ARG A 155 -28.06 -1.51 0.49
C ARG A 155 -29.05 -0.99 1.55
N GLY A 156 -28.57 -0.36 2.62
CA GLY A 156 -29.40 0.19 3.69
C GLY A 156 -29.90 1.62 3.47
N GLY A 157 -29.25 2.41 2.60
CA GLY A 157 -29.54 3.84 2.42
C GLY A 157 -30.57 4.23 1.36
N SER A 158 -31.24 3.27 0.70
CA SER A 158 -32.16 3.54 -0.43
C SER A 158 -33.65 3.50 -0.05
N GLY A 159 -33.99 3.52 1.24
CA GLY A 159 -35.31 3.15 1.74
C GLY A 159 -36.15 4.23 2.43
N GLU A 160 -35.79 5.52 2.42
CA GLU A 160 -36.49 6.48 3.30
C GLU A 160 -36.90 7.83 2.67
N ASN A 161 -37.23 7.89 1.38
CA ASN A 161 -37.76 9.12 0.78
C ASN A 161 -38.99 8.84 -0.10
N ASN A 162 -40.08 8.29 0.47
CA ASN A 162 -41.38 8.37 -0.16
C ASN A 162 -42.48 8.42 0.90
N ASN A 163 -42.76 9.62 1.42
CA ASN A 163 -44.05 10.02 1.99
C ASN A 163 -43.95 11.48 2.46
N ARG A 164 -44.29 12.41 1.57
CA ARG A 164 -44.85 13.72 1.89
C ARG A 164 -45.85 14.06 0.79
N ASP A 165 -47.05 13.53 0.96
CA ASP A 165 -48.28 14.13 0.43
C ASP A 165 -48.65 15.34 1.28
#